data_AF-A0A235HX22-F1
#
_entry.id   AF-A0A235HX22-F1
#
_cell.length_a   1.000
_cell.length_b   1.000
_cell.length_c   1.000
_cell.angle_alpha   90.00
_cell.angle_beta   90.00
_cell.angle_gamma   90.00
#
_symmetry.space_group_name_H-M   'P 1'
#
loop_
_entity.id
_entity.type
_entity.pdbx_description
1 polymer ?
#
loop_
_entity_poly.entity_id
_entity_poly.type
_entity_poly.pdbx_seq_one_letter_code
_entity_poly.pdbx_strand_id
1 'polypeptide(L)'
;MSFYIYGILTLPAPQDLNLEGLDRQPVQIKILDDFAVIYSEAQQERYLASRRNLLSHEKVLEEIMQGGDRYLLPVQFGLLVSSWETVSQQLIRPHQEELTQLLAKLSGCREVSVKVFWNTETEIQGLLAEHPNLKTERDKLVGQPLSMERVIQIGQTIEQGMNDRKQGIIDVFKSTLNSIAIEVVENAPQMDTMIYNSAYLIPWEAESQFSEHVEALDRQFENRLRIRYNNFTAPYNFARLRLTISN
;
A
#
# COMPACT_ATOMS: atom_id res chain seq x y z
N MET A 1 -14.18 -7.55 29.13
CA MET A 1 -13.00 -6.72 28.87
C MET A 1 -12.47 -7.14 27.52
N SER A 2 -12.22 -6.20 26.61
CA SER A 2 -11.79 -6.52 25.24
C SER A 2 -10.43 -5.89 24.97
N PHE A 3 -9.68 -6.48 24.06
CA PHE A 3 -8.34 -6.05 23.66
C PHE A 3 -8.36 -5.68 22.19
N TYR A 4 -7.73 -4.55 21.86
CA TYR A 4 -7.52 -4.12 20.49
C TYR A 4 -6.17 -4.62 20.01
N ILE A 5 -6.12 -5.34 18.89
CA ILE A 5 -4.89 -5.90 18.34
C ILE A 5 -4.34 -4.99 17.23
N TYR A 6 -3.06 -4.64 17.33
CA TYR A 6 -2.35 -3.86 16.31
C TYR A 6 -1.60 -4.76 15.33
N GLY A 7 -0.90 -5.77 15.84
CA GLY A 7 -0.01 -6.60 15.04
C GLY A 7 0.56 -7.79 15.80
N ILE A 8 1.30 -8.62 15.08
CA ILE A 8 1.94 -9.84 15.59
C ILE A 8 3.43 -9.79 15.27
N LEU A 9 4.25 -10.19 16.23
CA LEU A 9 5.71 -10.22 16.19
C LEU A 9 6.23 -11.64 16.44
N THR A 10 7.46 -11.89 16.02
CA THR A 10 8.25 -13.04 16.50
C THR A 10 8.79 -12.78 17.91
N LEU A 11 9.19 -13.85 18.60
CA LEU A 11 10.00 -13.75 19.81
C LEU A 11 11.50 -13.66 19.46
N PRO A 12 12.33 -12.98 20.30
CA PRO A 12 11.95 -12.22 21.49
C PRO A 12 11.24 -10.92 21.13
N ALA A 13 10.26 -10.52 21.96
CA ALA A 13 9.52 -9.28 21.76
C ALA A 13 10.19 -8.10 22.49
N PRO A 14 9.98 -6.85 22.03
CA PRO A 14 10.47 -5.67 22.72
C PRO A 14 9.96 -5.61 24.15
N GLN A 15 10.85 -5.23 25.07
CA GLN A 15 10.49 -4.97 26.47
C GLN A 15 10.19 -3.49 26.65
N ASP A 16 9.33 -3.17 27.63
CA ASP A 16 9.04 -1.80 28.06
C ASP A 16 8.59 -0.86 26.93
N LEU A 17 7.51 -1.22 26.22
CA LEU A 17 6.85 -0.33 25.27
C LEU A 17 6.27 0.90 25.99
N ASN A 18 7.00 2.01 25.97
CA ASN A 18 6.49 3.31 26.42
C ASN A 18 5.71 4.01 25.29
N LEU A 19 4.61 3.39 24.87
CA LEU A 19 3.80 3.83 23.72
C LEU A 19 2.32 3.90 24.11
N GLU A 20 1.65 4.94 23.62
CA GLU A 20 0.20 5.07 23.71
C GLU A 20 -0.45 4.80 22.36
N GLY A 21 -1.49 3.97 22.36
CA GLY A 21 -2.26 3.62 21.18
C GLY A 21 -3.59 4.38 21.08
N LEU A 22 -4.62 3.69 20.59
CA LEU A 22 -5.98 4.24 20.56
C LEU A 22 -6.47 4.61 21.96
N ASP A 23 -7.24 5.69 22.04
CA ASP A 23 -7.81 6.23 23.29
C ASP A 23 -6.77 6.45 24.40
N ARG A 24 -5.52 6.74 24.02
CA ARG A 24 -4.37 6.92 24.94
C ARG A 24 -4.14 5.72 25.86
N GLN A 25 -4.51 4.53 25.40
CA GLN A 25 -4.27 3.32 26.17
C GLN A 25 -2.83 2.87 26.01
N PRO A 26 -2.17 2.40 27.08
CA PRO A 26 -0.81 1.89 26.98
C PRO A 26 -0.79 0.67 26.06
N VAL A 27 0.17 0.64 25.15
CA VAL A 27 0.42 -0.51 24.28
C VAL A 27 1.21 -1.54 25.07
N GLN A 28 0.78 -2.79 24.98
CA GLN A 28 1.33 -3.93 25.69
C GLN A 28 1.58 -5.09 24.73
N ILE A 29 2.35 -6.06 25.19
CA ILE A 29 2.63 -7.29 24.45
C ILE A 29 2.09 -8.49 25.23
N LYS A 30 1.35 -9.34 24.54
CA LYS A 30 0.93 -10.64 25.04
C LYS A 30 1.70 -11.74 24.31
N ILE A 31 2.45 -12.54 25.05
CA ILE A 31 3.07 -13.75 24.49
C ILE A 31 1.99 -14.83 24.38
N LEU A 32 1.82 -15.39 23.19
CA LEU A 32 0.93 -16.49 22.87
C LEU A 32 1.68 -17.52 22.03
N ASP A 33 1.85 -18.72 22.58
CA ASP A 33 2.65 -19.78 21.97
C ASP A 33 4.05 -19.24 21.56
N ASP A 34 4.42 -19.25 20.27
CA ASP A 34 5.71 -18.78 19.77
C ASP A 34 5.72 -17.31 19.28
N PHE A 35 4.63 -16.57 19.51
CA PHE A 35 4.45 -15.21 18.98
C PHE A 35 4.15 -14.19 20.07
N ALA A 36 4.35 -12.92 19.72
CA ALA A 36 4.00 -11.78 20.55
C ALA A 36 2.91 -10.95 19.86
N VAL A 37 1.78 -10.75 20.54
CA VAL A 37 0.67 -9.94 20.05
C VAL A 37 0.76 -8.55 20.65
N ILE A 38 0.81 -7.53 19.79
CA ILE A 38 0.79 -6.11 20.17
C ILE A 38 -0.67 -5.72 20.38
N TYR A 39 -1.01 -5.22 21.57
CA TYR A 39 -2.38 -4.87 21.91
C TYR A 39 -2.47 -3.68 22.86
N SER A 40 -3.68 -3.15 23.02
CA SER A 40 -4.04 -2.26 24.14
C SER A 40 -5.42 -2.64 24.65
N GLU A 41 -5.76 -2.22 25.87
CA GLU A 41 -7.14 -2.36 26.36
C GLU A 41 -8.09 -1.57 25.45
N ALA A 42 -9.22 -2.17 25.08
CA ALA A 42 -10.23 -1.51 24.27
C ALA A 42 -11.19 -0.73 25.17
N GLN A 43 -11.40 0.55 24.86
CA GLN A 43 -12.34 1.43 25.55
C GLN A 43 -13.69 1.53 24.83
N GLN A 44 -13.84 0.83 23.70
CA GLN A 44 -15.02 0.85 22.85
C GLN A 44 -15.36 -0.58 22.40
N GLU A 45 -16.64 -0.90 22.28
CA GLU A 45 -17.10 -2.18 21.72
C GLU A 45 -16.82 -2.29 20.22
N ARG A 46 -16.68 -1.14 19.54
CA ARG A 46 -16.34 -1.05 18.12
C ARG A 46 -15.64 0.27 17.84
N TYR A 47 -14.56 0.21 17.07
CA TYR A 47 -13.83 1.39 16.61
C TYR A 47 -14.27 1.80 15.20
N LEU A 48 -14.67 3.06 15.05
CA LEU A 48 -14.87 3.64 13.72
C LEU A 48 -13.52 3.94 13.05
N ALA A 49 -13.43 3.65 11.75
CA ALA A 49 -12.26 3.92 10.91
C ALA A 49 -12.13 5.42 10.56
N SER A 50 -12.07 6.26 11.60
CA SER A 50 -11.78 7.68 11.46
C SER A 50 -10.30 7.89 11.13
N ARG A 51 -9.96 8.97 10.41
CA ARG A 51 -8.57 9.33 10.10
C ARG A 51 -7.68 9.35 11.34
N ARG A 52 -8.17 9.91 12.46
CA ARG A 52 -7.44 9.95 13.72
C ARG A 52 -7.10 8.54 14.21
N ASN A 53 -8.08 7.65 14.25
CA ASN A 53 -7.88 6.29 14.78
C ASN A 53 -6.98 5.46 13.87
N LEU A 54 -7.11 5.59 12.54
CA LEU A 54 -6.23 4.93 11.57
C LEU A 54 -4.78 5.36 11.74
N LEU A 55 -4.54 6.67 11.88
CA LEU A 55 -3.19 7.20 12.13
C LEU A 55 -2.65 6.74 13.49
N SER A 56 -3.47 6.68 14.54
CA SER A 56 -3.05 6.15 15.85
C SER A 56 -2.67 4.67 15.77
N HIS A 57 -3.42 3.87 15.02
CA HIS A 57 -3.09 2.46 14.78
C HIS A 57 -1.77 2.33 14.03
N GLU A 58 -1.61 3.05 12.91
CA GLU A 58 -0.39 3.01 12.09
C GLU A 58 0.83 3.47 12.89
N LYS A 59 0.71 4.55 13.67
CA LYS A 59 1.80 5.07 14.50
C LYS A 59 2.33 4.04 15.50
N VAL A 60 1.47 3.24 16.13
CA VAL A 60 1.92 2.20 17.06
C VAL A 60 2.85 1.20 16.36
N LEU A 61 2.47 0.78 15.15
CA LEU A 61 3.27 -0.16 14.37
C LEU A 61 4.59 0.46 13.92
N GLU A 62 4.54 1.70 13.45
CA GLU A 62 5.71 2.48 13.03
C GLU A 62 6.74 2.66 14.15
N GLU A 63 6.31 3.02 15.36
CA GLU A 63 7.19 3.20 16.52
C GLU A 63 7.86 1.88 16.93
N ILE A 64 7.13 0.76 16.87
CA ILE A 64 7.69 -0.58 17.14
C ILE A 64 8.74 -0.94 16.08
N MET A 65 8.46 -0.68 14.80
CA MET A 65 9.41 -0.93 13.70
C MET A 65 10.69 -0.08 13.86
N GLN A 66 10.57 1.17 14.32
CA GLN A 66 11.71 2.06 14.57
C GLN A 66 12.56 1.59 15.76
N GLY A 67 11.95 0.93 16.75
CA GLY A 67 12.63 0.37 17.93
C GLY A 67 13.59 -0.79 17.64
N GLY A 68 13.61 -1.30 16.41
CA GLY A 68 14.49 -2.40 15.98
C GLY A 68 13.74 -3.68 15.62
N ASP A 69 12.48 -3.80 16.04
CA ASP A 69 11.60 -4.92 15.72
C ASP A 69 10.88 -4.70 14.40
N ARG A 70 11.68 -4.73 13.34
CA ARG A 70 11.29 -4.38 11.97
C ARG A 70 10.34 -5.39 11.31
N TYR A 71 10.04 -6.51 11.98
CA TYR A 71 9.37 -7.68 11.41
C TYR A 71 8.06 -7.92 12.14
N LEU A 72 7.04 -7.17 11.73
CA LEU A 72 5.71 -7.30 12.27
C LEU A 72 4.71 -7.63 11.17
N LEU A 73 3.73 -8.45 11.53
CA LEU A 73 2.54 -8.68 10.73
C LEU A 73 1.47 -7.70 11.20
N PRO A 74 1.19 -6.63 10.42
CA PRO A 74 0.13 -5.70 10.78
C PRO A 74 -1.23 -6.38 10.69
N VAL A 75 -2.06 -6.18 11.70
CA VAL A 75 -3.45 -6.62 11.69
C VAL A 75 -4.31 -5.50 11.10
N GLN A 76 -5.38 -5.86 10.38
CA GLN A 76 -6.31 -4.87 9.86
C GLN A 76 -6.96 -4.07 11.00
N PHE A 77 -7.18 -2.78 10.74
CA PHE A 77 -7.77 -1.89 11.72
C PHE A 77 -9.10 -2.43 12.27
N GLY A 78 -9.25 -2.39 13.61
CA GLY A 78 -10.52 -2.66 14.28
C GLY A 78 -10.69 -4.08 14.79
N LEU A 79 -9.63 -4.91 14.78
CA LEU A 79 -9.70 -6.24 15.38
C LEU A 79 -9.79 -6.14 16.92
N LEU A 80 -10.94 -6.54 17.45
CA LEU A 80 -11.21 -6.62 18.88
C LEU A 80 -11.36 -8.07 19.30
N VAL A 81 -10.75 -8.43 20.43
CA VAL A 81 -10.80 -9.78 20.99
C VAL A 81 -11.20 -9.74 22.45
N SER A 82 -12.07 -10.65 22.88
CA SER A 82 -12.54 -10.73 24.27
C SER A 82 -11.83 -11.83 25.08
N SER A 83 -11.11 -12.74 24.41
CA SER A 83 -10.42 -13.86 25.03
C SER A 83 -9.11 -14.17 24.33
N TRP A 84 -8.01 -14.19 25.09
CA TRP A 84 -6.69 -14.61 24.61
C TRP A 84 -6.66 -16.09 24.21
N GLU A 85 -7.47 -16.92 24.85
CA GLU A 85 -7.61 -18.33 24.48
C GLU A 85 -8.18 -18.46 23.07
N THR A 86 -9.22 -17.68 22.74
CA THR A 86 -9.79 -17.63 21.40
C THR A 86 -8.77 -17.18 20.36
N VAL A 87 -7.94 -16.18 20.68
CA VAL A 87 -6.85 -15.75 19.78
C VAL A 87 -5.84 -16.88 19.57
N SER A 88 -5.38 -17.54 20.62
CA SER A 88 -4.44 -18.67 20.47
C SER A 88 -5.06 -19.80 19.62
N GLN A 89 -6.30 -20.21 19.90
CA GLN A 89 -6.93 -21.35 19.25
C GLN A 89 -7.42 -21.09 17.82
N GLN A 90 -7.90 -19.89 17.51
CA GLN A 90 -8.50 -19.58 16.20
C GLN A 90 -7.56 -18.82 15.27
N LEU A 91 -6.60 -18.07 15.82
CA LEU A 91 -5.73 -17.20 15.03
C LEU A 91 -4.29 -17.72 14.98
N ILE A 92 -3.69 -18.03 16.13
CA ILE A 92 -2.26 -18.35 16.20
C ILE A 92 -2.01 -19.81 15.79
N ARG A 93 -2.58 -20.77 16.51
CA ARG A 93 -2.31 -22.21 16.30
C ARG A 93 -2.67 -22.72 14.90
N PRO A 94 -3.83 -22.35 14.30
CA PRO A 94 -4.18 -22.84 12.97
C PRO A 94 -3.25 -22.29 11.87
N HIS A 95 -2.61 -21.14 12.11
CA HIS A 95 -1.79 -20.43 11.13
C HIS A 95 -0.32 -20.33 11.54
N GLN A 96 0.15 -21.16 12.49
CA GLN A 96 1.51 -21.03 13.06
C GLN A 96 2.60 -21.12 11.99
N GLU A 97 2.49 -22.08 11.06
CA GLU A 97 3.45 -22.23 9.96
C GLU A 97 3.42 -21.03 9.01
N GLU A 98 2.22 -20.58 8.62
CA GLU A 98 2.02 -19.44 7.71
C GLU A 98 2.53 -18.13 8.33
N LEU A 99 2.21 -17.88 9.60
CA LEU A 99 2.70 -16.73 10.38
C LEU A 99 4.23 -16.73 10.45
N THR A 100 4.83 -17.89 10.73
CA THR A 100 6.29 -18.04 10.81
C THR A 100 6.94 -17.73 9.46
N GLN A 101 6.41 -18.27 8.37
CA GLN A 101 6.93 -18.04 7.02
C GLN A 101 6.78 -16.58 6.59
N LEU A 102 5.63 -15.95 6.86
CA LEU A 102 5.40 -14.54 6.55
C LEU A 102 6.33 -13.63 7.34
N LEU A 103 6.46 -13.83 8.65
CA LEU A 103 7.36 -13.02 9.48
C LEU A 103 8.82 -13.21 9.07
N ALA A 104 9.23 -14.44 8.72
CA ALA A 104 10.56 -14.71 8.20
C ALA A 104 10.82 -14.00 6.86
N LYS A 105 9.83 -13.97 5.95
CA LYS A 105 9.91 -13.22 4.68
C LYS A 105 10.05 -11.72 4.89
N LEU A 106 9.37 -11.16 5.89
CA LEU A 106 9.45 -9.74 6.23
C LEU A 106 10.75 -9.39 6.96
N SER A 107 11.48 -10.41 7.44
CA SER A 107 12.78 -10.25 8.07
C SER A 107 13.79 -9.57 7.14
N GLY A 108 14.53 -8.60 7.67
CA GLY A 108 15.43 -7.70 6.94
C GLY A 108 14.76 -6.73 5.95
N CYS A 109 13.43 -6.74 5.79
CA CYS A 109 12.76 -6.02 4.71
C CYS A 109 11.93 -4.83 5.19
N ARG A 110 11.61 -3.91 4.29
CA ARG A 110 10.59 -2.86 4.48
C ARG A 110 9.68 -2.75 3.27
N GLU A 111 8.44 -2.38 3.53
CA GLU A 111 7.52 -1.97 2.48
C GLU A 111 7.74 -0.49 2.15
N VAL A 112 7.89 -0.20 0.86
CA VAL A 112 7.82 1.15 0.30
C VAL A 112 6.76 1.19 -0.78
N SER A 113 6.17 2.35 -1.06
CA SER A 113 5.16 2.48 -2.11
C SER A 113 5.42 3.65 -3.03
N VAL A 114 5.13 3.45 -4.31
CA VAL A 114 5.22 4.48 -5.36
C VAL A 114 3.85 4.63 -5.99
N LYS A 115 3.33 5.85 -5.95
CA LYS A 115 2.09 6.24 -6.63
C LYS A 115 2.40 7.31 -7.66
N VAL A 116 1.99 7.08 -8.90
CA VAL A 116 2.26 7.98 -10.01
C VAL A 116 0.94 8.55 -10.50
N PHE A 117 0.92 9.88 -10.64
CA PHE A 117 -0.22 10.63 -11.11
C PHE A 117 0.18 11.45 -12.33
N TRP A 118 -0.76 11.63 -13.25
CA TRP A 118 -0.61 12.52 -14.39
C TRP A 118 -1.78 13.51 -14.48
N ASN A 119 -1.67 14.47 -15.38
CA ASN A 119 -2.80 15.32 -15.75
C ASN A 119 -3.44 14.75 -17.03
N THR A 120 -4.64 14.17 -16.91
CA THR A 120 -5.32 13.51 -18.04
C THR A 120 -5.53 14.43 -19.24
N GLU A 121 -5.88 15.70 -19.03
CA GLU A 121 -6.09 16.66 -20.12
C GLU A 121 -4.79 16.94 -20.88
N THR A 122 -3.70 17.18 -20.16
CA THR A 122 -2.37 17.43 -20.72
C THR A 122 -1.91 16.22 -21.54
N GLU A 123 -2.17 15.01 -21.04
CA GLU A 123 -1.81 13.78 -21.73
C GLU A 123 -2.65 13.55 -22.99
N ILE A 124 -3.96 13.81 -22.95
CA ILE A 124 -4.82 13.79 -24.14
C ILE A 124 -4.34 14.81 -25.18
N GLN A 125 -4.02 16.04 -24.77
CA GLN A 125 -3.50 17.05 -25.71
C GLN A 125 -2.17 16.62 -26.33
N GLY A 126 -1.27 16.01 -25.54
CA GLY A 126 -0.02 15.45 -26.04
C GLY A 126 -0.25 14.35 -27.07
N LEU A 127 -1.14 13.39 -26.78
CA LEU A 127 -1.53 12.33 -27.71
C LEU A 127 -2.09 12.91 -29.03
N LEU A 128 -3.00 13.90 -28.95
CA LEU A 128 -3.57 14.53 -30.15
C LEU A 128 -2.53 15.32 -30.95
N ALA A 129 -1.51 15.89 -30.30
CA ALA A 129 -0.41 16.56 -30.98
C ALA A 129 0.51 15.57 -31.73
N GLU A 130 0.74 14.39 -31.16
CA GLU A 130 1.53 13.30 -31.77
C GLU A 130 0.76 12.60 -32.92
N HIS A 131 -0.57 12.66 -32.92
CA HIS A 131 -1.44 12.04 -33.94
C HIS A 131 -2.35 13.07 -34.65
N PRO A 132 -1.85 13.85 -35.63
CA PRO A 132 -2.62 14.92 -36.30
C PRO A 132 -3.91 14.46 -36.99
N ASN A 133 -3.92 13.22 -37.51
CA ASN A 133 -5.10 12.63 -38.13
C ASN A 133 -6.22 12.43 -37.09
N LEU A 134 -5.87 11.87 -35.92
CA LEU A 134 -6.82 11.67 -34.82
C LEU A 134 -7.36 12.99 -34.29
N LYS A 135 -6.50 14.02 -34.19
CA LYS A 135 -6.92 15.39 -33.84
C LYS A 135 -7.91 15.95 -34.85
N THR A 136 -7.62 15.83 -36.14
CA THR A 136 -8.52 16.31 -37.20
C THR A 136 -9.86 15.60 -37.17
N GLU A 137 -9.88 14.29 -36.91
CA GLU A 137 -11.12 13.52 -36.78
C GLU A 137 -11.91 13.90 -35.53
N ARG A 138 -11.23 14.15 -34.40
CA ARG A 138 -11.85 14.65 -33.18
C ARG A 138 -12.46 16.03 -33.38
N ASP A 139 -11.76 16.94 -34.04
CA ASP A 139 -12.23 18.31 -34.26
C ASP A 139 -13.49 18.35 -35.16
N LYS A 140 -13.61 17.41 -36.11
CA LYS A 140 -14.82 17.23 -36.92
C LYS A 140 -16.04 16.77 -36.11
N LEU A 141 -15.86 16.25 -34.88
CA LEU A 141 -16.97 15.90 -33.99
C LEU A 141 -17.72 17.14 -33.46
N VAL A 142 -17.06 18.29 -33.40
CA VAL A 142 -17.64 19.50 -32.81
C VAL A 142 -18.58 20.15 -33.83
N GLY A 143 -19.88 20.05 -33.59
CA GLY A 143 -20.91 20.76 -34.37
C GLY A 143 -21.41 20.06 -35.63
N GLN A 144 -21.09 18.78 -35.85
CA GLN A 144 -21.62 17.99 -36.99
C GLN A 144 -22.54 16.85 -36.52
N PRO A 145 -23.61 16.52 -37.28
CA PRO A 145 -24.42 15.33 -37.05
C PRO A 145 -23.64 14.09 -37.53
N LEU A 146 -22.78 13.55 -36.68
CA LEU A 146 -22.05 12.31 -36.96
C LEU A 146 -22.85 11.09 -36.49
N SER A 147 -22.59 9.94 -37.12
CA SER A 147 -23.15 8.67 -36.64
C SER A 147 -22.58 8.31 -35.27
N MET A 148 -23.41 7.72 -34.41
CA MET A 148 -23.00 7.27 -33.07
C MET A 148 -21.77 6.34 -33.13
N GLU A 149 -21.72 5.47 -34.15
CA GLU A 149 -20.60 4.57 -34.41
C GLU A 149 -19.26 5.31 -34.56
N ARG A 150 -19.27 6.46 -35.26
CA ARG A 150 -18.05 7.23 -35.51
C ARG A 150 -17.54 7.92 -34.25
N VAL A 151 -18.45 8.41 -33.41
CA VAL A 151 -18.12 8.98 -32.09
C VAL A 151 -17.48 7.93 -31.19
N ILE A 152 -18.07 6.72 -31.14
CA ILE A 152 -17.54 5.59 -30.37
C ILE A 152 -16.14 5.22 -30.85
N GLN A 153 -15.93 5.10 -32.16
CA GLN A 153 -14.63 4.71 -32.73
C GLN A 153 -13.51 5.70 -32.38
N ILE A 154 -13.78 7.01 -32.46
CA ILE A 154 -12.79 8.03 -32.09
C ILE A 154 -12.49 7.96 -30.59
N GLY A 155 -13.52 7.78 -29.75
CA GLY A 155 -13.37 7.60 -28.31
C GLY A 155 -12.47 6.41 -27.96
N GLN A 156 -12.72 5.24 -28.56
CA GLN A 156 -11.92 4.03 -28.38
C GLN A 156 -10.47 4.22 -28.82
N THR A 157 -10.24 4.96 -29.92
CA THR A 157 -8.87 5.23 -30.40
C THR A 157 -8.08 6.10 -29.42
N ILE A 158 -8.73 7.12 -28.84
CA ILE A 158 -8.13 7.97 -27.81
C ILE A 158 -7.86 7.15 -26.54
N GLU A 159 -8.82 6.34 -26.10
CA GLU A 159 -8.66 5.48 -24.92
C GLU A 159 -7.50 4.50 -25.08
N GLN A 160 -7.39 3.83 -26.23
CA GLN A 160 -6.28 2.93 -26.52
C GLN A 160 -4.94 3.67 -26.49
N GLY A 161 -4.83 4.82 -27.17
CA GLY A 161 -3.60 5.61 -27.16
C GLY A 161 -3.20 6.09 -25.76
N MET A 162 -4.18 6.46 -24.92
CA MET A 162 -3.95 6.81 -23.52
C MET A 162 -3.48 5.60 -22.71
N ASN A 163 -4.04 4.41 -22.92
CA ASN A 163 -3.59 3.19 -22.25
C ASN A 163 -2.17 2.80 -22.67
N ASP A 164 -1.82 2.92 -23.94
CA ASP A 164 -0.47 2.63 -24.44
C ASP A 164 0.55 3.61 -23.82
N ARG A 165 0.20 4.90 -23.77
CA ARG A 165 1.04 5.94 -23.16
C ARG A 165 1.22 5.70 -21.65
N LYS A 166 0.16 5.30 -20.97
CA LYS A 166 0.18 4.88 -19.56
C LYS A 166 1.13 3.70 -19.37
N GLN A 167 0.99 2.65 -20.18
CA GLN A 167 1.80 1.45 -20.08
C GLN A 167 3.29 1.75 -20.30
N GLY A 168 3.62 2.57 -21.30
CA GLY A 168 5.00 2.99 -21.55
C GLY A 168 5.64 3.71 -20.35
N ILE A 169 4.88 4.54 -19.63
CA ILE A 169 5.36 5.17 -18.39
C ILE A 169 5.57 4.10 -17.31
N ILE A 170 4.59 3.23 -17.09
CA ILE A 170 4.66 2.15 -16.09
C ILE A 170 5.87 1.25 -16.33
N ASP A 171 6.18 0.92 -17.58
CA ASP A 171 7.30 0.05 -17.94
C ASP A 171 8.66 0.68 -17.60
N VAL A 172 8.78 2.02 -17.69
CA VAL A 172 9.96 2.75 -17.24
C VAL A 172 10.13 2.66 -15.71
N PHE A 173 9.03 2.80 -14.95
CA PHE A 173 9.07 2.62 -13.49
C PHE A 173 9.45 1.18 -13.12
N LYS A 174 8.85 0.18 -13.78
CA LYS A 174 9.14 -1.24 -13.53
C LYS A 174 10.60 -1.58 -13.82
N SER A 175 11.11 -1.17 -14.98
CA SER A 175 12.50 -1.44 -15.37
C SER A 175 13.52 -0.78 -14.45
N THR A 176 13.17 0.37 -13.87
CA THR A 176 14.05 1.12 -12.96
C THR A 176 14.01 0.59 -11.52
N LEU A 177 12.83 0.21 -11.01
CA LEU A 177 12.63 -0.07 -9.58
C LEU A 177 12.61 -1.56 -9.25
N ASN A 178 12.15 -2.43 -10.16
CA ASN A 178 11.93 -3.85 -9.84
C ASN A 178 13.23 -4.61 -9.55
N SER A 179 14.38 -4.12 -10.02
CA SER A 179 15.69 -4.75 -9.79
C SER A 179 16.17 -4.66 -8.34
N ILE A 180 15.65 -3.70 -7.56
CA ILE A 180 15.98 -3.50 -6.14
C ILE A 180 15.00 -4.27 -5.23
N ALA A 181 13.81 -4.57 -5.76
CA ALA A 181 12.74 -5.20 -4.99
C ALA A 181 12.85 -6.72 -4.94
N ILE A 182 12.60 -7.26 -3.76
CA ILE A 182 12.43 -8.71 -3.53
C ILE A 182 11.07 -9.14 -4.08
N GLU A 183 10.04 -8.32 -3.86
CA GLU A 183 8.68 -8.58 -4.34
C GLU A 183 7.99 -7.26 -4.68
N VAL A 184 7.09 -7.30 -5.67
CA VAL A 184 6.31 -6.16 -6.12
C VAL A 184 4.84 -6.52 -6.15
N VAL A 185 4.01 -5.68 -5.54
CA VAL A 185 2.55 -5.77 -5.59
C VAL A 185 2.01 -4.55 -6.31
N GLU A 186 1.36 -4.77 -7.45
CA GLU A 186 0.64 -3.74 -8.18
C GLU A 186 -0.82 -3.71 -7.72
N ASN A 187 -1.25 -2.55 -7.24
CA ASN A 187 -2.61 -2.31 -6.79
C ASN A 187 -3.39 -1.55 -7.86
N ALA A 188 -4.70 -1.76 -7.90
CA ALA A 188 -5.56 -0.96 -8.77
C ALA A 188 -5.44 0.54 -8.44
N PRO A 189 -5.36 1.43 -9.45
CA PRO A 189 -5.44 2.85 -9.21
C PRO A 189 -6.76 3.24 -8.55
N GLN A 190 -6.69 4.17 -7.60
CA GLN A 190 -7.86 4.57 -6.79
C GLN A 190 -8.50 5.88 -7.29
N MET A 191 -7.89 6.52 -8.30
CA MET A 191 -8.31 7.79 -8.87
C MET A 191 -8.02 7.76 -10.37
N ASP A 192 -8.83 8.43 -11.19
CA ASP A 192 -8.65 8.48 -12.65
C ASP A 192 -7.31 9.10 -13.07
N THR A 193 -6.77 10.01 -12.25
CA THR A 193 -5.47 10.65 -12.47
C THR A 193 -4.30 9.81 -12.00
N MET A 194 -4.54 8.75 -11.22
CA MET A 194 -3.51 7.82 -10.76
C MET A 194 -3.29 6.77 -11.84
N ILE A 195 -2.07 6.68 -12.35
CA ILE A 195 -1.72 5.74 -13.40
C ILE A 195 -0.99 4.51 -12.89
N TYR A 196 -0.31 4.63 -11.76
CA TYR A 196 0.44 3.54 -11.16
C TYR A 196 0.36 3.59 -9.63
N ASN A 197 0.17 2.44 -9.01
CA ASN A 197 0.05 2.28 -7.57
C ASN A 197 0.71 0.96 -7.17
N SER A 198 1.96 1.01 -6.76
CA SER A 198 2.74 -0.19 -6.43
C SER A 198 3.30 -0.12 -5.03
N ALA A 199 3.38 -1.29 -4.40
CA ALA A 199 4.15 -1.52 -3.19
C ALA A 199 5.34 -2.42 -3.55
N TYR A 200 6.47 -2.18 -2.91
CA TYR A 200 7.72 -2.91 -3.08
C TYR A 200 8.19 -3.39 -1.72
N LEU A 201 8.52 -4.68 -1.64
CA LEU A 201 9.26 -5.23 -0.52
C LEU A 201 10.73 -5.15 -0.88
N ILE A 202 11.48 -4.33 -0.16
CA ILE A 202 12.91 -4.10 -0.40
C ILE A 202 13.71 -4.48 0.85
N PRO A 203 15.00 -4.82 0.73
CA PRO A 203 15.90 -4.86 1.88
C PRO A 203 15.89 -3.51 2.60
N TRP A 204 15.93 -3.52 3.94
CA TRP A 204 15.79 -2.31 4.74
C TRP A 204 16.85 -1.25 4.39
N GLU A 205 18.08 -1.69 4.19
CA GLU A 205 19.25 -0.89 3.83
C GLU A 205 19.24 -0.38 2.38
N ALA A 206 18.43 -0.99 1.50
CA ALA A 206 18.35 -0.60 0.10
C ALA A 206 17.49 0.64 -0.14
N GLU A 207 16.86 1.20 0.90
CA GLU A 207 15.92 2.30 0.71
C GLU A 207 16.55 3.59 0.21
N SER A 208 17.76 3.96 0.66
CA SER A 208 18.43 5.14 0.13
C SER A 208 18.69 5.01 -1.38
N GLN A 209 19.14 3.82 -1.83
CA GLN A 209 19.31 3.53 -3.25
C GLN A 209 17.96 3.55 -4.00
N PHE A 210 16.90 2.97 -3.41
CA PHE A 210 15.57 2.98 -4.00
C PHE A 210 15.04 4.42 -4.17
N SER A 211 15.21 5.27 -3.15
CA SER A 211 14.82 6.68 -3.19
C SER A 211 15.54 7.44 -4.30
N GLU A 212 16.85 7.22 -4.48
CA GLU A 212 17.62 7.83 -5.57
C GLU A 212 17.08 7.47 -6.97
N HIS A 213 16.61 6.22 -7.16
CA HIS A 213 15.99 5.78 -8.40
C HIS A 213 14.61 6.43 -8.61
N VAL A 214 13.83 6.60 -7.56
CA VAL A 214 12.56 7.34 -7.61
C VAL A 214 12.79 8.81 -7.96
N GLU A 215 13.81 9.46 -7.39
CA GLU A 215 14.17 10.83 -7.75
C GLU A 215 14.68 10.94 -9.20
N ALA A 216 15.41 9.95 -9.70
CA ALA A 216 15.83 9.92 -11.10
C ALA A 216 14.62 9.86 -12.04
N LEU A 217 13.59 9.07 -11.70
CA LEU A 217 12.33 9.03 -12.43
C LEU A 217 11.59 10.38 -12.35
N ASP A 218 11.56 11.02 -11.18
CA ASP A 218 10.94 12.34 -11.02
C ASP A 218 11.61 13.40 -11.92
N ARG A 219 12.96 13.39 -11.97
CA ARG A 219 13.74 14.24 -12.89
C ARG A 219 13.50 13.89 -14.37
N GLN A 220 13.36 12.61 -14.71
CA GLN A 220 13.10 12.19 -16.10
C GLN A 220 11.73 12.67 -16.61
N PHE A 221 10.73 12.73 -15.74
CA PHE A 221 9.36 13.13 -16.07
C PHE A 221 8.99 14.53 -15.54
N GLU A 222 10.00 15.38 -15.38
CA GLU A 222 9.90 16.70 -14.74
C GLU A 222 8.64 17.48 -15.17
N ASN A 223 7.87 17.96 -14.19
CA ASN A 223 6.62 18.71 -14.36
C ASN A 223 5.48 18.01 -15.14
N ARG A 224 5.69 16.78 -15.61
CA ARG A 224 4.67 15.99 -16.32
C ARG A 224 3.93 15.03 -15.38
N LEU A 225 4.69 14.38 -14.49
CA LEU A 225 4.15 13.45 -13.50
C LEU A 225 4.24 14.04 -12.10
N ARG A 226 3.31 13.62 -11.24
CA ARG A 226 3.44 13.79 -9.80
C ARG A 226 3.70 12.42 -9.20
N ILE A 227 4.89 12.22 -8.67
CA ILE A 227 5.26 10.98 -7.98
C ILE A 227 5.07 11.17 -6.48
N ARG A 228 4.42 10.20 -5.83
CA ARG A 228 4.37 10.11 -4.37
C ARG A 228 5.09 8.84 -3.94
N TYR A 229 6.15 9.04 -3.19
CA TYR A 229 6.91 7.99 -2.56
C TYR A 229 6.59 7.97 -1.07
N ASN A 230 6.13 6.82 -0.56
CA ASN A 230 6.10 6.59 0.88
C ASN A 230 7.14 5.51 1.20
N ASN A 231 8.16 5.88 1.94
CA ASN A 231 9.24 4.98 2.30
C ASN A 231 8.96 4.21 3.60
N PHE A 232 8.00 4.63 4.41
CA PHE A 232 7.79 4.03 5.73
C PHE A 232 6.31 3.80 5.99
N THR A 233 5.96 2.54 6.18
CA THR A 233 4.63 2.08 6.57
C THR A 233 4.73 0.64 7.05
N ALA A 234 3.76 0.18 7.81
CA ALA A 234 3.65 -1.24 8.14
C ALA A 234 3.39 -2.07 6.85
N PRO A 235 3.91 -3.30 6.74
CA PRO A 235 3.94 -4.04 5.49
C PRO A 235 2.59 -4.69 5.09
N TYR A 236 1.51 -3.91 5.01
CA TYR A 236 0.15 -4.40 4.72
C TYR A 236 0.01 -5.11 3.37
N ASN A 237 0.81 -4.75 2.36
CA ASN A 237 0.71 -5.40 1.04
C ASN A 237 1.37 -6.79 1.03
N PHE A 238 2.37 -6.99 1.87
CA PHE A 238 3.18 -8.22 1.90
C PHE A 238 2.88 -9.14 3.09
N ALA A 239 2.18 -8.63 4.11
CA ALA A 239 1.81 -9.35 5.33
C ALA A 239 0.32 -9.72 5.33
N ARG A 240 -0.17 -10.32 4.25
CA ARG A 240 -1.59 -10.67 4.11
C ARG A 240 -1.85 -12.07 4.64
N LEU A 241 -2.37 -12.15 5.86
CA LEU A 241 -3.04 -13.34 6.36
C LEU A 241 -4.55 -13.06 6.39
N ARG A 242 -5.38 -13.92 5.79
CA ARG A 242 -6.84 -13.75 5.86
C ARG A 242 -7.33 -14.20 7.24
N LEU A 243 -7.21 -13.29 8.19
CA LEU A 243 -7.63 -13.50 9.56
C LEU A 243 -9.14 -13.27 9.69
N THR A 244 -9.90 -14.34 9.77
CA THR A 244 -11.31 -14.30 10.21
C THR A 244 -11.40 -14.93 11.59
N ILE A 245 -11.70 -14.11 12.60
CA ILE A 245 -12.15 -14.59 13.91
C ILE A 245 -13.66 -14.65 13.85
N SER A 246 -14.23 -15.84 14.04
CA SER A 246 -15.68 -15.99 14.20
C SER A 246 -16.02 -15.61 15.64
N ASN A 247 -16.72 -14.48 15.82
CA ASN A 247 -17.35 -14.16 17.09
C ASN A 247 -18.57 -15.05 17.34
#